data_AF-A0A7C8IBY4-F1
#
_entry.id   AF-A0A7C8IBY4-F1
#
_cell.length_a   1.000
_cell.length_b   1.000
_cell.length_c   1.000
_cell.angle_alpha   90.00
_cell.angle_beta   90.00
_cell.angle_gamma   90.00
#
_symmetry.space_group_name_H-M   'P 1'
#
loop_
_entity.id
_entity.type
_entity.pdbx_description
1 polymer ?
#
loop_
_entity_poly.entity_id
_entity_poly.type
_entity_poly.pdbx_seq_one_letter_code
_entity_poly.pdbx_strand_id
1 'polypeptide(L)'
;MNDTEMSDVPMAAQQLNTASESNAVTEAPSPKPPASLDVTTMSKETRRSLLEGPTISVFVGGALIRKKVPILALGATSSHFKEALQGANNLPEQIDLPNFDFRSVKIVLNALTTEAGIGGDDCVPIDAGANFVADYRIYQVCLGFGAEKESKNALDRMRDTITARMLSHEEIGIVLEGVTTENCEQDALFMHLAHNLCHRRFKKQIPNIGTFEKYLTKRPVLKEATLQIDHMHKAKRDRFRQEKQAEAMAMKMEE
;
A
#
# COMPACT_ATOMS: atom_id res chain seq x y z
N MET A 1 1.46 45.09 18.03
CA MET A 1 2.48 44.59 17.09
C MET A 1 3.31 43.61 17.91
N ASN A 2 2.92 42.34 17.91
CA ASN A 2 3.68 41.26 18.54
C ASN A 2 3.93 40.23 17.46
N ASP A 3 5.13 40.27 16.90
CA ASP A 3 5.66 39.27 16.00
C ASP A 3 5.87 37.99 16.80
N THR A 4 5.02 36.99 16.55
CA THR A 4 5.17 35.65 17.11
C THR A 4 5.89 34.82 16.06
N GLU A 5 7.20 34.67 16.25
CA GLU A 5 8.05 33.77 15.48
C GLU A 5 7.51 32.34 15.60
N MET A 6 7.04 31.77 14.49
CA MET A 6 6.77 30.35 14.38
C MET A 6 8.11 29.63 14.17
N SER A 7 8.52 28.88 15.18
CA SER A 7 9.63 27.94 15.14
C SER A 7 9.28 26.78 14.22
N ASP A 8 9.92 26.72 13.06
CA ASP A 8 9.95 25.55 12.19
C ASP A 8 10.70 24.41 12.88
N VAL A 9 10.00 23.31 13.16
CA VAL A 9 10.58 22.05 13.63
C VAL A 9 10.73 21.13 12.42
N PRO A 10 11.95 20.73 12.01
CA PRO A 10 12.12 19.80 10.91
C PRO A 10 11.76 18.37 11.35
N MET A 11 10.84 17.72 10.62
CA MET A 11 10.61 16.27 10.71
C MET A 11 11.83 15.53 10.15
N ALA A 12 12.55 14.82 11.02
CA ALA A 12 13.66 13.98 10.64
C ALA A 12 13.14 12.65 10.04
N ALA A 13 13.33 12.45 8.74
CA ALA A 13 13.32 11.12 8.14
C ALA A 13 14.57 10.38 8.63
N GLN A 14 14.39 9.31 9.41
CA GLN A 14 15.49 8.40 9.76
C GLN A 14 15.89 7.62 8.51
N GLN A 15 16.93 8.12 7.84
CA GLN A 15 17.67 7.38 6.83
C GLN A 15 18.54 6.32 7.52
N LEU A 16 18.41 5.07 7.08
CA LEU A 16 19.40 4.03 7.32
C LEU A 16 20.67 4.40 6.54
N ASN A 17 21.64 5.02 7.23
CA ASN A 17 22.93 5.37 6.64
C ASN A 17 23.77 4.11 6.38
N THR A 18 24.00 3.80 5.10
CA THR A 18 25.04 2.86 4.65
C THR A 18 26.07 3.63 3.83
N ALA A 19 27.27 3.82 4.39
CA ALA A 19 28.43 4.26 3.64
C ALA A 19 29.01 3.05 2.89
N SER A 20 29.24 3.16 1.58
CA SER A 20 30.00 2.18 0.82
C SER A 20 30.94 2.89 -0.15
N GLU A 21 32.23 2.76 0.14
CA GLU A 21 33.34 3.15 -0.72
C GLU A 21 33.39 2.21 -1.93
N SER A 22 33.43 2.80 -3.13
CA SER A 22 33.45 2.08 -4.40
C SER A 22 34.86 1.60 -4.74
N ASN A 23 35.16 0.33 -4.46
CA ASN A 23 36.26 -0.38 -5.10
C ASN A 23 35.72 -1.17 -6.29
N ALA A 24 36.23 -0.87 -7.49
CA ALA A 24 35.90 -1.57 -8.73
C ALA A 24 36.49 -2.99 -8.70
N VAL A 25 35.70 -3.94 -8.21
CA VAL A 25 35.98 -5.38 -8.27
C VAL A 25 35.25 -5.94 -9.50
N THR A 26 35.99 -6.67 -10.33
CA THR A 26 35.49 -7.41 -11.48
C THR A 26 34.38 -8.37 -11.02
N GLU A 27 33.13 -8.04 -11.39
CA GLU A 27 31.91 -8.68 -10.88
C GLU A 27 31.79 -10.11 -11.44
N ALA A 28 32.06 -11.10 -10.59
CA ALA A 28 31.67 -12.49 -10.86
C ALA A 28 30.14 -12.55 -11.04
N PRO A 29 29.60 -13.45 -11.89
CA PRO A 29 28.16 -13.54 -12.13
C PRO A 29 27.42 -13.71 -10.81
N SER A 30 26.70 -12.66 -10.40
CA SER A 30 25.95 -12.61 -9.16
C SER A 30 25.02 -13.81 -9.11
N PRO A 31 25.09 -14.66 -8.06
CA PRO A 31 24.23 -15.82 -7.93
C PRO A 31 22.78 -15.36 -8.00
N LYS A 32 22.01 -15.97 -8.91
CA LYS A 32 20.59 -15.65 -9.09
C LYS A 32 19.90 -15.80 -7.72
N PRO A 33 19.25 -14.74 -7.19
CA PRO A 33 18.65 -14.80 -5.88
C PRO A 33 17.61 -15.94 -5.84
N PRO A 34 17.53 -16.70 -4.74
CA PRO A 34 16.58 -17.80 -4.63
C PRO A 34 15.16 -17.28 -4.87
N ALA A 35 14.38 -18.08 -5.61
CA ALA A 35 12.98 -17.80 -5.92
C ALA A 35 12.24 -17.39 -4.64
N SER A 36 11.39 -16.36 -4.72
CA SER A 36 10.57 -15.93 -3.58
C SER A 36 9.72 -17.10 -3.10
N LEU A 37 9.85 -17.44 -1.81
CA LEU A 37 8.98 -18.40 -1.16
C LEU A 37 7.60 -17.77 -1.07
N ASP A 38 6.59 -18.43 -1.66
CA ASP A 38 5.21 -17.99 -1.56
C ASP A 38 4.49 -18.89 -0.55
N VAL A 39 4.20 -18.35 0.63
CA VAL A 39 3.61 -19.09 1.76
C VAL A 39 2.28 -19.75 1.37
N THR A 40 1.53 -19.16 0.44
CA THR A 40 0.25 -19.71 -0.02
C THR A 40 0.39 -21.01 -0.81
N THR A 41 1.58 -21.27 -1.37
CA THR A 41 1.88 -22.46 -2.17
C THR A 41 2.63 -23.55 -1.40
N MET A 42 3.05 -23.25 -0.18
CA MET A 42 3.81 -24.20 0.65
C MET A 42 2.92 -25.32 1.21
N SER A 43 3.51 -26.47 1.54
CA SER A 43 2.81 -27.48 2.33
C SER A 43 2.56 -26.99 3.76
N LYS A 44 1.53 -27.54 4.40
CA LYS A 44 1.19 -27.24 5.80
C LYS A 44 2.37 -27.45 6.75
N GLU A 45 3.10 -28.55 6.60
CA GLU A 45 4.27 -28.88 7.42
C GLU A 45 5.37 -27.84 7.27
N THR A 46 5.59 -27.38 6.03
CA THR A 46 6.57 -26.35 5.75
C THR A 46 6.17 -25.03 6.40
N ARG A 47 4.89 -24.62 6.29
CA ARG A 47 4.41 -23.40 6.96
C ARG A 47 4.54 -23.48 8.48
N ARG A 48 4.28 -24.63 9.08
CA ARG A 48 4.48 -24.84 10.53
C ARG A 48 5.93 -24.71 10.94
N SER A 49 6.86 -25.25 10.14
CA SER A 49 8.30 -25.08 10.42
C SER A 49 8.77 -23.62 10.40
N LEU A 50 8.08 -22.73 9.68
CA LEU A 50 8.38 -21.28 9.70
C LEU A 50 8.01 -20.61 11.03
N LEU A 51 7.10 -21.23 11.79
CA LEU A 51 6.69 -20.75 13.11
C LEU A 51 7.66 -21.20 14.21
N GLU A 52 8.61 -22.08 13.88
CA GLU A 52 9.66 -22.55 14.76
C GLU A 52 10.92 -21.67 14.64
N GLY A 53 11.83 -21.79 15.62
CA GLY A 53 13.14 -21.15 15.56
C GLY A 53 13.21 -19.77 16.23
N PRO A 54 14.11 -18.88 15.75
CA PRO A 54 14.39 -17.63 16.44
C PRO A 54 13.22 -16.67 16.35
N THR A 55 13.04 -15.88 17.41
CA THR A 55 11.89 -15.00 17.56
C THR A 55 12.30 -13.61 17.99
N ILE A 56 11.53 -12.60 17.58
CA ILE A 56 11.73 -11.20 17.97
C ILE A 56 10.58 -10.66 18.81
N SER A 57 10.81 -9.52 19.45
CA SER A 57 9.76 -8.72 20.05
C SER A 57 9.40 -7.54 19.14
N VAL A 58 8.11 -7.29 18.93
CA VAL A 58 7.63 -6.17 18.13
C VAL A 58 7.00 -5.12 19.03
N PHE A 59 7.48 -3.89 18.88
CA PHE A 59 7.03 -2.69 19.58
C PHE A 59 6.40 -1.71 18.59
N VAL A 60 5.46 -0.90 19.07
CA VAL A 60 4.87 0.22 18.35
C VAL A 60 4.86 1.41 19.28
N GLY A 61 5.62 2.46 18.93
CA GLY A 61 5.74 3.66 19.77
C GLY A 61 6.26 3.33 21.17
N GLY A 62 7.21 2.39 21.27
CA GLY A 62 7.76 1.91 22.54
C GLY A 62 6.84 0.97 23.33
N ALA A 63 5.58 0.76 22.92
CA ALA A 63 4.69 -0.20 23.54
C ALA A 63 4.86 -1.59 22.93
N LEU A 64 5.06 -2.61 23.77
CA LEU A 64 5.19 -3.99 23.33
C LEU A 64 3.86 -4.52 22.79
N ILE A 65 3.83 -4.88 21.51
CA ILE A 65 2.65 -5.48 20.85
C ILE A 65 2.66 -6.99 21.06
N ARG A 66 3.81 -7.62 20.78
CA ARG A 66 3.92 -9.07 20.73
C ARG A 66 5.35 -9.52 21.03
N LYS A 67 5.47 -10.48 21.95
CA LYS A 67 6.70 -11.24 22.16
C LYS A 67 6.71 -12.46 21.26
N LYS A 68 7.91 -12.95 20.98
CA LYS A 68 8.15 -14.23 20.30
C LYS A 68 7.51 -14.31 18.91
N VAL A 69 7.71 -13.29 18.09
CA VAL A 69 7.29 -13.31 16.67
C VAL A 69 8.31 -14.14 15.88
N PRO A 70 7.91 -15.26 15.23
CA PRO A 70 8.83 -16.09 14.46
C PRO A 70 9.42 -15.34 13.28
N ILE A 71 10.76 -15.26 13.23
CA ILE A 71 11.48 -14.49 12.22
C ILE A 71 11.32 -15.11 10.83
N LEU A 72 11.36 -16.44 10.75
CA LEU A 72 11.26 -17.16 9.49
C LEU A 72 9.88 -16.98 8.85
N ALA A 73 8.81 -17.03 9.65
CA ALA A 73 7.46 -16.70 9.18
C ALA A 73 7.39 -15.28 8.63
N LEU A 74 7.91 -14.29 9.37
CA LEU A 74 7.98 -12.91 8.87
C LEU A 74 8.75 -12.84 7.56
N GLY A 75 9.96 -13.37 7.48
CA GLY A 75 10.79 -13.35 6.28
C GLY A 75 10.18 -14.10 5.08
N ALA A 76 9.27 -15.03 5.30
CA ALA A 76 8.54 -15.71 4.24
C ALA A 76 7.35 -14.87 3.71
N THR A 77 6.71 -14.09 4.58
CA THR A 77 5.53 -13.26 4.24
C THR A 77 5.84 -11.80 3.94
N SER A 78 7.08 -11.35 4.18
CA SER A 78 7.48 -9.95 4.09
C SER A 78 8.75 -9.80 3.27
N SER A 79 8.68 -9.02 2.18
CA SER A 79 9.83 -8.70 1.34
C SER A 79 10.89 -7.90 2.12
N HIS A 80 10.48 -6.90 2.90
CA HIS A 80 11.39 -6.08 3.71
C HIS A 80 12.16 -6.92 4.74
N PHE A 81 11.47 -7.83 5.44
CA PHE A 81 12.13 -8.72 6.38
C PHE A 81 13.02 -9.72 5.66
N LYS A 82 12.58 -10.29 4.53
CA LYS A 82 13.42 -11.20 3.74
C LYS A 82 14.77 -10.57 3.40
N GLU A 83 14.77 -9.33 2.91
CA GLU A 83 15.98 -8.58 2.58
C GLU A 83 16.85 -8.34 3.82
N ALA A 84 16.24 -7.92 4.94
CA ALA A 84 16.93 -7.73 6.19
C ALA A 84 17.61 -9.02 6.70
N LEU A 85 16.96 -10.19 6.54
CA LEU A 85 17.51 -11.48 6.94
C LEU A 85 18.66 -11.94 6.05
N GLN A 86 18.68 -11.57 4.77
CA GLN A 86 19.75 -11.95 3.85
C GLN A 86 21.05 -11.17 4.08
N GLY A 87 20.94 -9.92 4.55
CA GLY A 87 22.11 -9.06 4.79
C GLY A 87 22.64 -9.09 6.23
N ALA A 88 21.89 -9.65 7.18
CA ALA A 88 22.23 -9.55 8.59
C ALA A 88 23.11 -10.71 9.10
N ASN A 89 24.30 -10.38 9.60
CA ASN A 89 25.10 -11.32 10.40
C ASN A 89 24.47 -11.60 11.77
N ASN A 90 23.67 -10.66 12.29
CA ASN A 90 22.98 -10.77 13.57
C ASN A 90 21.53 -10.33 13.41
N LEU A 91 20.60 -11.19 13.81
CA LEU A 91 19.17 -10.88 13.78
C LEU A 91 18.84 -9.90 14.92
N PRO A 92 18.05 -8.83 14.66
CA PRO A 92 17.64 -7.93 15.72
C PRO A 92 16.76 -8.67 16.73
N GLU A 93 16.96 -8.48 18.03
CA GLU A 93 16.10 -9.08 19.07
C GLU A 93 14.72 -8.40 19.14
N GLN A 94 14.65 -7.16 18.69
CA GLN A 94 13.45 -6.34 18.72
C GLN A 94 13.35 -5.41 17.52
N ILE A 95 12.11 -5.07 17.16
CA ILE A 95 11.79 -4.09 16.12
C ILE A 95 10.76 -3.11 16.69
N ASP A 96 10.99 -1.83 16.46
CA ASP A 96 10.06 -0.76 16.82
C ASP A 96 9.44 -0.14 15.56
N LEU A 97 8.14 0.10 15.62
CA LEU A 97 7.27 0.52 14.54
C LEU A 97 6.54 1.81 14.96
N PRO A 98 7.24 2.95 15.08
CA PRO A 98 6.73 4.13 15.77
C PRO A 98 5.50 4.77 15.12
N ASN A 99 5.34 4.62 13.81
CA ASN A 99 4.32 5.33 13.02
C ASN A 99 3.11 4.47 12.64
N PHE A 100 2.99 3.27 13.20
CA PHE A 100 1.89 2.36 12.87
C PHE A 100 0.82 2.30 13.97
N ASP A 101 -0.41 2.02 13.55
CA ASP A 101 -1.50 1.78 14.48
C ASP A 101 -1.31 0.45 15.21
N PHE A 102 -1.30 0.50 16.55
CA PHE A 102 -1.06 -0.67 17.40
C PHE A 102 -2.00 -1.84 17.07
N ARG A 103 -3.30 -1.55 16.87
CA ARG A 103 -4.31 -2.58 16.62
C ARG A 103 -4.11 -3.19 15.23
N SER A 104 -3.82 -2.37 14.23
CA SER A 104 -3.54 -2.83 12.87
C SER A 104 -2.29 -3.72 12.82
N VAL A 105 -1.20 -3.36 13.51
CA VAL A 105 0.00 -4.19 13.61
C VAL A 105 -0.30 -5.53 14.26
N LYS A 106 -1.09 -5.55 15.34
CA LYS A 106 -1.50 -6.80 15.98
C LYS A 106 -2.28 -7.71 15.02
N ILE A 107 -3.21 -7.16 14.24
CA ILE A 107 -4.01 -7.90 13.25
C ILE A 107 -3.10 -8.50 12.17
N VAL A 108 -2.21 -7.70 11.59
CA VAL A 108 -1.29 -8.16 10.54
C VAL A 108 -0.34 -9.23 11.07
N LEU A 109 0.28 -9.02 12.24
CA LEU A 109 1.15 -10.03 12.86
C LEU A 109 0.40 -11.33 13.12
N ASN A 110 -0.88 -11.28 13.52
CA ASN A 110 -1.68 -12.49 13.70
C ASN A 110 -1.84 -13.28 12.41
N ALA A 111 -2.13 -12.59 11.30
CA ALA A 111 -2.28 -13.23 9.99
C ALA A 111 -0.95 -13.80 9.46
N LEU A 112 0.16 -13.08 9.67
CA LEU A 112 1.45 -13.45 9.07
C LEU A 112 2.28 -14.46 9.88
N THR A 113 2.09 -14.53 11.20
CA THR A 113 3.09 -15.15 12.09
C THR A 113 2.53 -16.14 13.11
N THR A 114 1.32 -16.67 12.88
CA THR A 114 0.67 -17.58 13.82
C THR A 114 0.21 -18.88 13.18
N GLU A 115 0.00 -19.88 14.02
CA GLU A 115 -0.61 -21.14 13.61
C GLU A 115 -2.00 -20.91 12.98
N ALA A 116 -2.78 -19.99 13.55
CA ALA A 116 -4.09 -19.62 12.99
C ALA A 116 -3.97 -18.85 11.66
N GLY A 117 -2.88 -18.11 11.45
CA GLY A 117 -2.64 -17.32 10.25
C GLY A 117 -2.10 -18.14 9.09
N ILE A 118 -0.97 -18.83 9.30
CA ILE A 118 -0.26 -19.58 8.25
C ILE A 118 -0.13 -21.09 8.52
N GLY A 119 -0.33 -21.55 9.76
CA GLY A 119 -0.12 -22.97 10.13
C GLY A 119 -1.27 -23.92 9.80
N GLY A 120 -2.42 -23.37 9.36
CA GLY A 120 -3.62 -24.11 8.97
C GLY A 120 -3.49 -24.87 7.64
N ASP A 121 -4.59 -25.46 7.19
CA ASP A 121 -4.67 -26.09 5.86
C ASP A 121 -4.58 -25.05 4.74
N ASP A 122 -5.16 -23.87 4.99
CA ASP A 122 -5.07 -22.68 4.15
C ASP A 122 -4.51 -21.50 4.96
N CYS A 123 -3.91 -20.52 4.27
CA CYS A 123 -3.54 -19.25 4.89
C CYS A 123 -4.80 -18.40 5.12
N VAL A 124 -4.95 -17.88 6.33
CA VAL A 124 -6.11 -17.07 6.70
C VAL A 124 -5.93 -15.64 6.18
N PRO A 125 -6.94 -15.08 5.50
CA PRO A 125 -6.89 -13.70 5.03
C PRO A 125 -6.80 -12.71 6.20
N ILE A 126 -6.17 -11.57 5.98
CA ILE A 126 -6.09 -10.52 7.00
C ILE A 126 -7.49 -10.03 7.36
N ASP A 127 -7.80 -10.09 8.66
CA ASP A 127 -9.09 -9.68 9.23
C ASP A 127 -9.49 -8.26 8.81
N ALA A 128 -10.80 -8.03 8.74
CA ALA A 128 -11.36 -6.73 8.42
C ALA A 128 -11.21 -5.73 9.58
N GLY A 129 -10.96 -4.48 9.21
CA GLY A 129 -11.13 -3.34 10.10
C GLY A 129 -12.60 -3.12 10.44
N ALA A 130 -12.86 -2.33 11.48
CA ALA A 130 -14.23 -1.95 11.86
C ALA A 130 -14.86 -0.94 10.88
N ASN A 131 -14.05 -0.23 10.12
CA ASN A 131 -14.45 0.79 9.15
C ASN A 131 -13.32 1.00 8.12
N PHE A 132 -13.57 1.86 7.13
CA PHE A 132 -12.62 2.18 6.06
C PHE A 132 -11.25 2.63 6.58
N VAL A 133 -11.22 3.49 7.62
CA VAL A 133 -9.96 3.99 8.20
C VAL A 133 -9.17 2.86 8.86
N ALA A 134 -9.84 1.95 9.55
CA ALA A 134 -9.20 0.79 10.15
C ALA A 134 -8.64 -0.17 9.09
N ASP A 135 -9.39 -0.44 8.01
CA ASP A 135 -8.89 -1.23 6.86
C ASP A 135 -7.69 -0.55 6.19
N TYR A 136 -7.71 0.78 6.04
CA TYR A 136 -6.58 1.52 5.48
C TYR A 136 -5.33 1.43 6.34
N ARG A 137 -5.47 1.55 7.67
CA ARG A 137 -4.33 1.35 8.59
C ARG A 137 -3.78 -0.07 8.54
N ILE A 138 -4.64 -1.09 8.41
CA ILE A 138 -4.21 -2.48 8.19
C ILE A 138 -3.41 -2.59 6.88
N TYR A 139 -3.92 -2.01 5.79
CA TYR A 139 -3.25 -1.98 4.50
C TYR A 139 -1.88 -1.28 4.58
N GLN A 140 -1.79 -0.12 5.23
CA GLN A 140 -0.52 0.58 5.43
C GLN A 140 0.49 -0.25 6.22
N VAL A 141 0.05 -0.98 7.26
CA VAL A 141 0.93 -1.91 7.97
C VAL A 141 1.41 -3.01 7.03
N CYS A 142 0.54 -3.57 6.17
CA CYS A 142 0.97 -4.58 5.21
C CYS A 142 2.03 -4.04 4.24
N LEU A 143 1.84 -2.83 3.70
CA LEU A 143 2.83 -2.17 2.86
C LEU A 143 4.13 -1.90 3.62
N GLY A 144 4.05 -1.44 4.88
CA GLY A 144 5.23 -1.22 5.72
C GLY A 144 6.02 -2.50 6.00
N PHE A 145 5.33 -3.64 6.07
CA PHE A 145 5.95 -4.95 6.16
C PHE A 145 6.36 -5.48 4.78
N GLY A 146 6.02 -4.86 3.65
CA GLY A 146 6.27 -5.47 2.33
C GLY A 146 5.52 -6.80 2.16
N ALA A 147 4.29 -6.85 2.67
CA ALA A 147 3.35 -7.97 2.59
C ALA A 147 2.20 -7.62 1.63
N GLU A 148 2.52 -7.10 0.44
CA GLU A 148 1.55 -6.58 -0.52
C GLU A 148 0.61 -7.68 -1.03
N LYS A 149 1.12 -8.91 -1.19
CA LYS A 149 0.32 -10.05 -1.63
C LYS A 149 -0.77 -10.39 -0.62
N GLU A 150 -0.41 -10.42 0.65
CA GLU A 150 -1.29 -10.72 1.78
C GLU A 150 -2.29 -9.58 2.02
N SER A 151 -1.90 -8.34 1.66
CA SER A 151 -2.76 -7.15 1.75
C SER A 151 -3.94 -7.15 0.77
N LYS A 152 -3.97 -8.04 -0.23
CA LYS A 152 -4.95 -8.02 -1.33
C LYS A 152 -6.39 -7.96 -0.84
N ASN A 153 -6.75 -8.75 0.17
CA ASN A 153 -8.12 -8.75 0.70
C ASN A 153 -8.49 -7.42 1.36
N ALA A 154 -7.56 -6.76 2.06
CA ALA A 154 -7.81 -5.44 2.62
C ALA A 154 -7.97 -4.39 1.52
N LEU A 155 -7.11 -4.45 0.49
CA LEU A 155 -7.19 -3.57 -0.68
C LEU A 155 -8.54 -3.71 -1.41
N ASP A 156 -8.99 -4.94 -1.67
CA ASP A 156 -10.24 -5.21 -2.38
C ASP A 156 -11.45 -4.68 -1.59
N ARG A 157 -11.51 -4.89 -0.26
CA ARG A 157 -12.57 -4.31 0.60
C ARG A 157 -12.63 -2.78 0.54
N MET A 158 -11.48 -2.11 0.54
CA MET A 158 -11.42 -0.66 0.43
C MET A 158 -11.85 -0.17 -0.95
N ARG A 159 -11.47 -0.88 -2.02
CA ARG A 159 -11.92 -0.58 -3.39
C ARG A 159 -13.42 -0.74 -3.54
N ASP A 160 -13.99 -1.78 -2.95
CA ASP A 160 -15.44 -2.00 -2.90
C ASP A 160 -16.12 -0.85 -2.18
N THR A 161 -15.58 -0.41 -1.04
CA THR A 161 -16.10 0.73 -0.28
C THR A 161 -16.09 2.03 -1.11
N ILE A 162 -14.96 2.35 -1.76
CA ILE A 162 -14.82 3.52 -2.65
C ILE A 162 -15.81 3.46 -3.82
N THR A 163 -16.06 2.26 -4.34
CA THR A 163 -17.00 2.05 -5.44
C THR A 163 -18.44 2.21 -4.97
N ALA A 164 -18.79 1.65 -3.82
CA ALA A 164 -20.14 1.66 -3.26
C ALA A 164 -20.58 3.05 -2.79
N ARG A 165 -19.69 3.86 -2.21
CA ARG A 165 -20.03 5.19 -1.66
C ARG A 165 -18.96 6.24 -1.89
N MET A 166 -19.35 7.51 -1.76
CA MET A 166 -18.39 8.61 -1.70
C MET A 166 -17.72 8.60 -0.32
N LEU A 167 -16.39 8.64 -0.30
CA LEU A 167 -15.63 8.81 0.93
C LEU A 167 -15.81 10.24 1.49
N SER A 168 -15.73 10.38 2.81
CA SER A 168 -15.68 11.70 3.44
C SER A 168 -14.36 12.41 3.12
N HIS A 169 -14.31 13.74 3.28
CA HIS A 169 -13.05 14.48 3.12
C HIS A 169 -11.97 14.02 4.12
N GLU A 170 -12.37 13.57 5.30
CA GLU A 170 -11.46 13.02 6.31
C GLU A 170 -10.87 11.68 5.83
N GLU A 171 -11.70 10.76 5.35
CA GLU A 171 -11.24 9.47 4.81
C GLU A 171 -10.31 9.65 3.61
N ILE A 172 -10.63 10.59 2.71
CA ILE A 172 -9.74 10.94 1.60
C ILE A 172 -8.43 11.53 2.13
N GLY A 173 -8.50 12.42 3.14
CA GLY A 173 -7.33 13.01 3.78
C GLY A 173 -6.36 11.94 4.29
N ILE A 174 -6.89 10.94 5.00
CA ILE A 174 -6.12 9.82 5.54
C ILE A 174 -5.41 9.02 4.43
N VAL A 175 -6.10 8.73 3.31
CA VAL A 175 -5.46 8.06 2.16
C VAL A 175 -4.32 8.91 1.59
N LEU A 176 -4.51 10.22 1.50
CA LEU A 176 -3.50 11.13 0.96
C LEU A 176 -2.30 11.34 1.89
N GLU A 177 -2.46 11.16 3.21
CA GLU A 177 -1.35 11.24 4.17
C GLU A 177 -0.32 10.12 3.98
N GLY A 178 -0.75 8.95 3.48
CA GLY A 178 0.16 7.84 3.14
C GLY A 178 0.75 7.90 1.73
N VAL A 179 0.36 8.87 0.91
CA VAL A 179 0.76 8.96 -0.50
C VAL A 179 1.72 10.14 -0.68
N THR A 180 2.90 9.84 -1.21
CA THR A 180 3.90 10.83 -1.62
C THR A 180 3.76 11.12 -3.11
N THR A 181 4.42 12.18 -3.59
CA THR A 181 4.53 12.46 -5.03
C THR A 181 5.28 11.38 -5.79
N GLU A 182 6.12 10.59 -5.11
CA GLU A 182 6.98 9.59 -5.72
C GLU A 182 6.30 8.23 -5.86
N ASN A 183 5.35 7.91 -4.96
CA ASN A 183 4.67 6.61 -4.92
C ASN A 183 3.22 6.63 -5.40
N CYS A 184 2.68 7.80 -5.79
CA CYS A 184 1.25 7.94 -6.04
C CYS A 184 0.76 7.09 -7.23
N GLU A 185 1.58 6.90 -8.27
CA GLU A 185 1.23 6.07 -9.42
C GLU A 185 1.28 4.57 -9.11
N GLN A 186 2.08 4.19 -8.11
CA GLN A 186 2.27 2.81 -7.66
C GLN A 186 1.25 2.42 -6.58
N ASP A 187 0.70 3.38 -5.84
CA ASP A 187 -0.33 3.12 -4.84
C ASP A 187 -1.66 2.75 -5.51
N ALA A 188 -1.95 1.46 -5.46
CA ALA A 188 -3.09 0.84 -6.13
C ALA A 188 -4.45 1.25 -5.53
N LEU A 189 -4.49 1.74 -4.29
CA LEU A 189 -5.70 2.28 -3.65
C LEU A 189 -5.90 3.74 -4.05
N PHE A 190 -4.84 4.55 -4.02
CA PHE A 190 -4.86 5.94 -4.45
C PHE A 190 -5.35 6.07 -5.89
N MET A 191 -4.79 5.27 -6.81
CA MET A 191 -5.20 5.30 -8.21
C MET A 191 -6.67 4.91 -8.38
N HIS A 192 -7.14 3.90 -7.64
CA HIS A 192 -8.56 3.53 -7.63
C HIS A 192 -9.45 4.67 -7.14
N LEU A 193 -9.05 5.35 -6.06
CA LEU A 193 -9.73 6.53 -5.56
C LEU A 193 -9.80 7.65 -6.60
N ALA A 194 -8.68 7.98 -7.24
CA ALA A 194 -8.61 9.03 -8.27
C ALA A 194 -9.51 8.70 -9.47
N HIS A 195 -9.47 7.45 -9.95
CA HIS A 195 -10.36 6.97 -11.02
C HIS A 195 -11.83 7.07 -10.62
N ASN A 196 -12.18 6.67 -9.39
CA ASN A 196 -13.54 6.70 -8.90
C ASN A 196 -14.07 8.14 -8.78
N LEU A 197 -13.26 9.07 -8.26
CA LEU A 197 -13.61 10.49 -8.16
C LEU A 197 -13.82 11.13 -9.54
N CYS A 198 -12.93 10.84 -10.50
CA CYS A 198 -13.10 11.25 -11.89
C CYS A 198 -14.42 10.72 -12.48
N HIS A 199 -14.71 9.43 -12.28
CA HIS A 199 -15.95 8.82 -12.76
C HIS A 199 -17.20 9.49 -12.16
N ARG A 200 -17.22 9.69 -10.84
CA ARG A 200 -18.34 10.35 -10.15
C ARG A 200 -18.50 11.80 -10.59
N ARG A 201 -17.40 12.54 -10.79
CA ARG A 201 -17.43 13.91 -11.37
C ARG A 201 -18.09 13.90 -12.75
N PHE A 202 -17.65 13.03 -13.64
CA PHE A 202 -18.22 12.89 -14.98
C PHE A 202 -19.72 12.54 -14.95
N LYS A 203 -20.12 11.63 -14.05
CA LYS A 203 -21.52 11.23 -13.84
C LYS A 203 -22.35 12.26 -13.06
N LYS A 204 -21.78 13.41 -12.67
CA LYS A 204 -22.42 14.45 -11.85
C LYS A 204 -22.96 13.91 -10.51
N GLN A 205 -22.29 12.90 -9.96
CA GLN A 205 -22.65 12.26 -8.69
C GLN A 205 -22.02 12.93 -7.46
N ILE A 206 -21.19 13.96 -7.68
CA ILE A 206 -20.61 14.77 -6.60
C ILE A 206 -21.63 15.84 -6.21
N PRO A 207 -22.17 15.85 -4.98
CA PRO A 207 -23.30 16.72 -4.61
C PRO A 207 -23.01 18.23 -4.73
N ASN A 208 -21.79 18.65 -4.43
CA ASN A 208 -21.37 20.05 -4.50
C ASN A 208 -20.01 20.17 -5.20
N ILE A 209 -20.04 20.36 -6.51
CA ILE A 209 -18.83 20.41 -7.35
C ILE A 209 -17.89 21.55 -6.93
N GLY A 210 -18.42 22.74 -6.60
CA GLY A 210 -17.59 23.87 -6.21
C GLY A 210 -16.84 23.66 -4.89
N THR A 211 -17.46 22.99 -3.93
CA THR A 211 -16.80 22.60 -2.67
C THR A 211 -15.71 21.55 -2.93
N PHE A 212 -16.01 20.58 -3.79
CA PHE A 212 -15.04 19.54 -4.18
C PHE A 212 -13.82 20.13 -4.92
N GLU A 213 -14.01 21.07 -5.84
CA GLU A 213 -12.90 21.73 -6.54
C GLU A 213 -12.03 22.58 -5.60
N LYS A 214 -12.64 23.27 -4.64
CA LYS A 214 -11.91 23.95 -3.56
C LYS A 214 -11.12 22.96 -2.71
N TYR A 215 -11.67 21.78 -2.43
CA TYR A 215 -10.96 20.72 -1.72
C TYR A 215 -9.76 20.19 -2.52
N LEU A 216 -9.93 19.88 -3.80
CA LEU A 216 -8.84 19.42 -4.69
C LEU A 216 -7.71 20.45 -4.80
N THR A 217 -8.03 21.74 -4.77
CA THR A 217 -7.01 22.80 -4.82
C THR A 217 -6.04 22.74 -3.64
N LYS A 218 -6.48 22.21 -2.48
CA LYS A 218 -5.63 21.99 -1.30
C LYS A 218 -4.83 20.68 -1.36
N ARG A 219 -5.08 19.84 -2.37
CA ARG A 219 -4.53 18.48 -2.51
C ARG A 219 -3.97 18.30 -3.94
N PRO A 220 -2.82 18.94 -4.26
CA PRO A 220 -2.31 19.02 -5.63
C PRO A 220 -2.05 17.66 -6.27
N VAL A 221 -1.53 16.68 -5.52
CA VAL A 221 -1.29 15.31 -6.01
C VAL A 221 -2.58 14.66 -6.51
N LEU A 222 -3.66 14.72 -5.71
CA LEU A 222 -4.96 14.17 -6.11
C LEU A 222 -5.57 14.96 -7.27
N LYS A 223 -5.43 16.29 -7.25
CA LYS A 223 -5.92 17.15 -8.35
C LYS A 223 -5.27 16.76 -9.67
N GLU A 224 -3.94 16.64 -9.69
CA GLU A 224 -3.18 16.28 -10.88
C GLU A 224 -3.58 14.88 -11.38
N ALA A 225 -3.59 13.87 -10.51
CA ALA A 225 -4.02 12.52 -10.87
C ALA A 225 -5.44 12.51 -11.50
N THR A 226 -6.39 13.24 -10.90
CA THR A 226 -7.75 13.31 -11.48
C THR A 226 -7.81 14.04 -12.81
N LEU A 227 -6.95 15.04 -13.06
CA LEU A 227 -6.87 15.76 -14.33
C LEU A 227 -6.29 14.87 -15.44
N GLN A 228 -5.20 14.15 -15.14
CA GLN A 228 -4.58 13.20 -16.06
C GLN A 228 -5.57 12.10 -16.47
N ILE A 229 -6.29 11.53 -15.50
CA ILE A 229 -7.32 10.51 -15.76
C ILE A 229 -8.46 11.09 -16.61
N ASP A 230 -8.90 12.32 -16.34
CA ASP A 230 -9.93 12.97 -17.16
C ASP A 230 -9.48 13.20 -18.61
N HIS A 231 -8.23 13.62 -18.81
CA HIS A 231 -7.63 13.78 -20.14
C HIS A 231 -7.57 12.45 -20.89
N MET A 232 -7.11 11.38 -20.22
CA MET A 232 -7.08 10.02 -20.79
C MET A 232 -8.49 9.55 -21.19
N HIS A 233 -9.47 9.72 -20.31
CA HIS A 233 -10.86 9.34 -20.60
C HIS A 233 -11.49 10.19 -21.71
N LYS A 234 -11.17 11.48 -21.79
CA LYS A 234 -11.64 12.37 -22.87
C LYS A 234 -11.08 11.92 -24.22
N ALA A 235 -9.76 11.71 -24.31
CA ALA A 235 -9.11 11.23 -25.52
C ALA A 235 -9.71 9.88 -25.99
N LYS A 236 -9.94 8.94 -25.07
CA LYS A 236 -10.57 7.65 -25.38
C LYS A 236 -12.00 7.81 -25.94
N ARG A 237 -12.80 8.72 -25.37
CA ARG A 237 -14.17 8.99 -25.85
C ARG A 237 -14.18 9.66 -27.21
N ASP A 238 -13.29 10.61 -27.44
CA ASP A 238 -13.21 11.33 -28.72
C ASP A 238 -12.75 10.39 -29.84
N ARG A 239 -11.78 9.51 -29.57
CA ARG A 239 -11.38 8.44 -30.51
C ARG A 239 -12.55 7.53 -30.86
N PHE A 240 -13.28 7.02 -29.86
CA PHE A 240 -14.44 6.15 -30.10
C PHE A 240 -15.55 6.85 -30.91
N ARG A 241 -15.76 8.16 -30.70
CA ARG A 241 -16.72 8.94 -31.50
C ARG A 241 -16.28 9.07 -32.96
N GLN A 242 -14.99 9.30 -33.19
CA GLN A 242 -14.42 9.39 -34.54
C GLN A 242 -14.52 8.04 -35.27
N GLU A 243 -14.16 6.94 -34.62
CA GLU A 243 -14.28 5.58 -35.16
C GLU A 243 -15.74 5.28 -35.56
N LYS A 244 -16.70 5.54 -34.68
CA LYS A 244 -18.13 5.34 -34.95
C LYS A 244 -18.66 6.23 -36.08
N GLN A 245 -18.16 7.47 -36.20
CA GLN A 245 -18.53 8.37 -37.30
C GLN A 245 -17.96 7.89 -38.64
N ALA A 246 -16.73 7.38 -38.66
CA ALA A 246 -16.10 6.82 -39.85
C ALA A 246 -16.85 5.56 -40.33
N GLU A 247 -17.19 4.63 -39.41
CA GLU A 247 -17.99 3.44 -39.72
C GLU A 247 -19.35 3.81 -40.33
N ALA A 248 -20.04 4.79 -39.72
CA ALA A 248 -21.33 5.27 -40.22
C ALA A 248 -21.23 5.98 -41.58
N MET A 249 -20.10 6.60 -41.91
CA MET A 249 -19.86 7.18 -43.23
C MET A 249 -19.54 6.10 -44.28
N ALA A 250 -18.75 5.08 -43.91
CA ALA A 250 -18.44 3.96 -44.79
C ALA A 250 -19.70 3.19 -45.20
N MET A 251 -20.59 2.88 -44.24
CA MET A 251 -21.87 2.21 -44.52
C MET A 251 -22.75 3.01 -45.50
N LYS A 252 -22.72 4.34 -45.44
CA LYS A 252 -23.50 5.19 -46.36
C LYS A 252 -22.92 5.30 -47.78
N MET A 253 -21.65 4.93 -47.97
CA MET A 253 -21.03 4.93 -49.30
C MET A 253 -21.23 3.60 -50.04
N GLU A 254 -21.63 2.54 -49.33
CA GLU A 254 -21.91 1.22 -49.89
C GLU A 254 -23.37 1.05 -50.36
N GLU A 255 -24.26 1.96 -49.97
CA GLU A 255 -25.68 2.04 -50.39
C GLU A 255 -25.86 2.86 -51.68
#